data_AF-A0A441V2N4-F1
#
_entry.id   AF-A0A441V2N4-F1
#
_cell.length_a   1.000
_cell.length_b   1.000
_cell.length_c   1.000
_cell.angle_alpha   90.00
_cell.angle_beta   90.00
_cell.angle_gamma   90.00
#
_symmetry.space_group_name_H-M   'P 1'
#
loop_
_entity.id
_entity.type
_entity.pdbx_description
1 polymer ?
#
loop_
_entity_poly.entity_id
_entity_poly.type
_entity_poly.pdbx_seq_one_letter_code
_entity_poly.pdbx_strand_id
1 'polypeptide(L)' 'MSEPTVAEATDSIYASLQANNADIDAHIAALKAALTREGIEQAVFDPTRLAQNNRSGRKLMQAYFRQRGVSVRFSAS' A
#
# COMPACT_ATOMS: atom_id res chain seq x y z
N MET A 1 9.33 13.99 14.28
CA MET A 1 8.17 13.18 13.84
C MET A 1 8.63 11.73 13.82
N SER A 2 7.92 10.83 14.49
CA SER A 2 8.25 9.40 14.49
C SER A 2 7.97 8.78 13.12
N GLU A 3 8.75 7.78 12.74
CA GLU A 3 8.53 7.00 11.52
C GLU A 3 7.28 6.11 11.66
N PRO A 4 6.39 6.05 10.66
CA PRO A 4 5.14 5.29 10.75
C PRO A 4 5.41 3.78 10.83
N THR A 5 4.56 3.07 11.57
CA THR A 5 4.43 1.61 11.53
C THR A 5 3.89 1.14 10.17
N VAL A 6 4.01 -0.15 9.88
CA VAL A 6 3.40 -0.73 8.66
C VAL A 6 1.89 -0.49 8.61
N ALA A 7 1.20 -0.56 9.75
CA ALA A 7 -0.24 -0.30 9.83
C ALA A 7 -0.58 1.15 9.47
N GLU A 8 0.10 2.13 10.05
CA GLU A 8 -0.12 3.56 9.78
C GLU A 8 0.23 3.92 8.32
N ALA A 9 1.30 3.35 7.78
CA ALA A 9 1.67 3.55 6.38
C ALA A 9 0.63 2.92 5.43
N THR A 10 0.07 1.76 5.80
CA THR A 10 -1.01 1.11 5.04
C THR A 10 -2.29 1.95 5.06
N ASP A 11 -2.67 2.51 6.21
CA ASP A 11 -3.82 3.42 6.30
C ASP A 11 -3.62 4.71 5.50
N SER A 12 -2.39 5.23 5.45
CA SER A 12 -2.05 6.38 4.61
C SER A 12 -2.22 6.07 3.12
N ILE A 13 -1.88 4.85 2.67
CA ILE A 13 -2.16 4.40 1.31
C ILE A 13 -3.67 4.39 1.05
N TYR A 14 -4.48 3.85 1.96
CA TYR A 14 -5.94 3.88 1.78
C TYR A 14 -6.49 5.30 1.66
N ALA A 15 -6.03 6.22 2.52
CA ALA A 15 -6.43 7.62 2.45
C ALA A 15 -6.04 8.26 1.10
N SER A 16 -4.81 8.02 0.63
CA SER A 16 -4.32 8.48 -0.66
C SER A 16 -5.17 7.96 -1.83
N LEU A 17 -5.49 6.66 -1.85
CA LEU A 17 -6.32 6.05 -2.89
C LEU A 17 -7.72 6.69 -2.96
N GLN A 18 -8.32 7.03 -1.81
CA GLN A 18 -9.60 7.73 -1.76
C GLN A 18 -9.47 9.21 -2.15
N ALA A 19 -8.32 9.82 -1.92
CA ALA A 19 -7.98 11.19 -2.29
C ALA A 19 -7.37 11.30 -3.69
N ASN A 20 -7.81 10.48 -4.66
CA ASN A 20 -7.32 10.49 -6.05
C ASN A 20 -5.79 10.29 -6.18
N ASN A 21 -5.21 9.42 -5.35
CA ASN A 21 -3.78 9.12 -5.29
C ASN A 21 -2.88 10.29 -4.84
N ALA A 22 -3.43 11.24 -4.06
CA ALA A 22 -2.63 12.31 -3.46
C ALA A 22 -1.42 11.74 -2.71
N ASP A 23 -0.22 12.19 -3.05
CA ASP A 23 1.05 11.78 -2.42
C ASP A 23 1.33 10.27 -2.38
N ILE A 24 0.72 9.48 -3.29
CA ILE A 24 0.80 8.01 -3.27
C ILE A 24 2.24 7.49 -3.26
N ASP A 25 3.16 8.14 -3.98
CA ASP A 25 4.56 7.72 -4.05
C ASP A 25 5.30 7.94 -2.73
N ALA A 26 4.99 9.02 -2.02
CA ALA A 26 5.55 9.29 -0.69
C ALA A 26 5.05 8.25 0.33
N HIS A 27 3.76 7.91 0.27
CA HIS A 27 3.19 6.88 1.13
C HIS A 27 3.75 5.48 0.82
N ILE A 28 4.00 5.15 -0.46
CA ILE A 28 4.63 3.87 -0.83
C ILE A 28 6.08 3.81 -0.32
N ALA A 29 6.83 4.91 -0.38
CA ALA A 29 8.18 4.97 0.18
C ALA A 29 8.18 4.78 1.70
N ALA A 30 7.24 5.41 2.41
CA ALA A 30 7.07 5.22 3.84
C ALA A 30 6.70 3.77 4.20
N LEU A 31 5.77 3.15 3.45
CA LEU A 31 5.40 1.75 3.62
C LEU A 31 6.59 0.82 3.41
N LYS A 32 7.40 1.06 2.37
CA LYS A 32 8.62 0.27 2.09
C LYS A 32 9.62 0.34 3.24
N ALA A 33 9.85 1.53 3.79
CA ALA A 33 10.74 1.73 4.92
C ALA A 33 10.23 0.98 6.16
N ALA A 34 8.93 1.07 6.46
CA ALA A 34 8.31 0.36 7.57
C ALA A 34 8.41 -1.17 7.40
N LEU A 35 8.10 -1.70 6.21
CA LEU A 35 8.23 -3.13 5.89
C LEU A 35 9.67 -3.63 6.10
N THR A 36 10.65 -2.85 5.63
CA THR A 36 12.07 -3.20 5.75
C THR A 36 12.51 -3.23 7.22
N ARG A 37 12.09 -2.24 8.01
CA ARG A 37 12.40 -2.13 9.44
C ARG A 37 11.79 -3.27 10.25
N GLU A 38 10.58 -3.69 9.90
CA GLU A 38 9.84 -4.76 10.59
C GLU A 38 10.14 -6.16 10.02
N GLY A 39 10.99 -6.26 8.98
CA GLY A 39 11.35 -7.55 8.37
C GLY A 39 10.20 -8.23 7.60
N ILE A 40 9.22 -7.46 7.13
CA ILE A 40 8.04 -7.95 6.43
C ILE A 40 8.25 -7.85 4.91
N GLU A 41 8.09 -8.96 4.21
CA GLU A 41 8.38 -9.02 2.76
C GLU A 41 7.28 -8.42 1.87
N GLN A 42 6.03 -8.41 2.33
CA GLN A 42 4.86 -8.09 1.51
C GLN A 42 3.84 -7.30 2.32
N ALA A 43 3.31 -6.23 1.73
CA ALA A 43 2.16 -5.52 2.26
C ALA A 43 0.86 -6.28 1.93
N VAL A 44 -0.01 -6.44 2.92
CA VAL A 44 -1.32 -7.06 2.76
C VAL A 44 -2.39 -5.97 2.84
N PHE A 45 -3.20 -5.86 1.78
CA PHE A 45 -4.31 -4.92 1.73
C PHE A 45 -5.64 -5.68 1.80
N ASP A 46 -6.55 -5.19 2.63
CA ASP A 46 -7.98 -5.48 2.53
C ASP A 46 -8.54 -4.90 1.21
N PRO A 47 -9.03 -5.75 0.29
CA PRO A 47 -9.58 -5.29 -0.98
C PRO A 47 -10.91 -4.55 -0.83
N THR A 48 -11.66 -4.74 0.26
CA THR A 48 -12.96 -4.07 0.49
C THR A 48 -12.79 -2.57 0.75
N ARG A 49 -11.62 -2.14 1.19
CA ARG A 49 -11.26 -0.73 1.45
C ARG A 49 -10.71 0.01 0.22
N LEU A 50 -10.51 -0.69 -0.91
CA LEU A 50 -9.96 -0.08 -2.14
C LEU A 50 -11.04 0.67 -2.91
N ALA A 51 -10.71 1.88 -3.38
CA ALA A 51 -11.56 2.64 -4.29
C ALA A 51 -11.88 1.88 -5.60
N GLN A 52 -10.93 1.07 -6.08
CA GLN A 52 -11.11 0.17 -7.22
C GLN A 52 -10.77 -1.28 -6.84
N ASN A 53 -11.71 -1.95 -6.21
CA ASN A 53 -11.51 -3.33 -5.74
C ASN A 53 -11.62 -4.39 -6.85
N ASN A 54 -11.92 -4.04 -8.10
CA ASN A 54 -12.04 -5.00 -9.20
C ASN A 54 -10.67 -5.62 -9.59
N ARG A 55 -10.70 -6.72 -10.35
CA ARG A 55 -9.47 -7.46 -10.71
C ARG A 55 -8.42 -6.57 -11.42
N SER A 56 -8.86 -5.67 -12.28
CA SER A 56 -7.98 -4.79 -13.06
C SER A 56 -7.30 -3.76 -12.16
N GLY A 57 -8.07 -3.11 -11.28
CA GLY A 57 -7.55 -2.14 -10.30
C GLY A 57 -6.54 -2.78 -9.35
N ARG A 58 -6.84 -3.98 -8.83
CA ARG A 58 -5.91 -4.75 -7.99
C ARG A 58 -4.61 -5.09 -8.71
N LYS A 59 -4.67 -5.52 -9.97
CA LYS A 59 -3.47 -5.80 -10.78
C LYS A 59 -2.65 -4.53 -11.04
N LEU A 60 -3.30 -3.41 -11.31
CA LEU A 60 -2.64 -2.12 -11.51
C LEU A 60 -1.87 -1.71 -10.25
N MET A 61 -2.52 -1.80 -9.08
CA MET A 61 -1.89 -1.52 -7.79
C MET A 61 -0.66 -2.41 -7.56
N GLN A 62 -0.78 -3.73 -7.78
CA GLN A 62 0.35 -4.65 -7.65
C GLN A 62 1.52 -4.26 -8.55
N ALA A 63 1.27 -3.97 -9.83
CA ALA A 63 2.32 -3.58 -10.77
C ALA A 63 2.98 -2.26 -10.36
N TYR A 64 2.18 -1.26 -9.97
CA TYR A 64 2.63 0.07 -9.60
C TYR A 64 3.51 0.06 -8.33
N PHE A 65 3.09 -0.70 -7.31
CA PHE A 65 3.83 -0.85 -6.05
C PHE A 65 5.10 -1.67 -6.26
N ARG A 66 5.03 -2.73 -7.08
CA ARG A 66 6.20 -3.55 -7.42
C ARG A 66 7.30 -2.73 -8.08
N GLN A 67 6.96 -1.81 -8.98
CA GLN A 67 7.93 -0.89 -9.59
C GLN A 67 8.65 -0.01 -8.56
N ARG A 68 8.04 0.23 -7.39
CA ARG A 68 8.60 1.00 -6.26
C ARG A 68 9.27 0.11 -5.21
N GLY A 69 9.30 -1.20 -5.44
CA GLY A 69 9.91 -2.18 -4.55
C GLY A 69 9.04 -2.56 -3.36
N VAL A 70 7.71 -2.46 -3.48
CA VAL A 70 6.76 -3.01 -2.51
C VAL A 70 5.96 -4.14 -3.16
N SER A 71 6.01 -5.33 -2.58
CA SER A 71 5.19 -6.46 -3.01
C SER A 71 3.83 -6.41 -2.32
N VAL A 72 2.75 -6.57 -3.08
CA VAL A 72 1.37 -6.43 -2.59
C VAL A 72 0.60 -7.74 -2.69
N ARG A 73 -0.02 -8.15 -1.59
CA ARG A 73 -1.06 -9.18 -1.52
C ARG A 73 -2.38 -8.57 -1.07
N PHE A 74 -3.47 -9.25 -1.39
CA PHE A 74 -4.79 -8.92 -0.87
C PHE A 74 -5.22 -10.02 0.10
N SER A 75 -5.84 -9.64 1.22
CA SER A 75 -6.48 -10.63 2.10
C SER A 75 -7.61 -11.33 1.35
N ALA A 76 -7.96 -12.54 1.79
CA ALA A 76 -9.20 -13.16 1.35
C ALA A 76 -10.36 -12.17 1.64
N SER A 77 -11.20 -11.95 0.63
CA SER A 77 -12.38 -11.09 0.71
C SER A 77 -13.52 -11.82 1.40
#